data_AF-A0A9W3DFX4-F1
#
_entry.id   AF-A0A9W3DFX4-F1
#
_cell.length_a   1.000
_cell.length_b   1.000
_cell.length_c   1.000
_cell.angle_alpha   90.00
_cell.angle_beta   90.00
_cell.angle_gamma   90.00
#
_symmetry.space_group_name_H-M   'P 1'
#
loop_
_entity.id
_entity.type
_entity.pdbx_description
1 polymer ?
#
loop_
_entity_poly.entity_id
_entity_poly.type
_entity_poly.pdbx_seq_one_letter_code
_entity_poly.pdbx_strand_id
1 'polypeptide(L)'
;MKHYDVDKQRESNISGDDSFARLYGAFETQIETALEKAEIVTKEKNRASAIEMKPEIRRTKARLSEEVPKLQRLAIKRLKGLTTEELAARKDLVLALPARIESIPDGTAGGPKSTTSYFCIN
;
A
#
# COMPACT_ATOMS: atom_id res chain seq x y z
N MET A 1 1.76 1.10 -22.47
CA MET A 1 2.15 1.08 -21.05
C MET A 1 2.10 2.53 -20.59
N LYS A 2 1.08 2.93 -19.81
CA LYS A 2 0.82 4.35 -19.52
C LYS A 2 1.77 4.82 -18.42
N HIS A 3 2.76 5.63 -18.79
CA HIS A 3 3.56 6.40 -17.84
C HIS A 3 2.63 7.42 -17.16
N TYR A 4 2.47 7.29 -15.85
CA TYR A 4 1.80 8.29 -15.03
C TYR A 4 2.81 9.39 -14.72
N ASP A 5 2.70 10.51 -15.43
CA ASP A 5 3.44 11.75 -15.16
C ASP A 5 2.75 12.46 -13.97
N VAL A 6 3.08 12.03 -12.75
CA VAL A 6 2.54 12.60 -11.48
C VAL A 6 3.59 13.46 -10.79
N ASP A 7 4.80 13.55 -11.34
CA ASP A 7 5.95 14.16 -10.66
C ASP A 7 5.93 15.69 -10.66
N LYS A 8 5.07 16.36 -11.44
CA LYS A 8 5.18 17.82 -11.62
C LYS A 8 4.27 18.70 -10.77
N GLN A 9 3.40 18.14 -9.93
CA GLN A 9 2.49 18.91 -9.07
C GLN A 9 2.67 18.65 -7.56
N ARG A 10 3.71 17.92 -7.15
CA ARG A 10 3.95 17.63 -5.73
C ARG A 10 4.79 18.68 -4.99
N GLU A 11 5.53 19.54 -5.67
CA GLU A 11 6.51 20.41 -4.99
C GLU A 11 5.90 21.63 -4.27
N SER A 12 4.70 22.07 -4.63
CA SER A 12 4.16 23.34 -4.09
C SER A 12 3.36 23.21 -2.79
N ASN A 13 3.01 22.00 -2.34
CA ASN A 13 2.20 21.78 -1.12
C ASN A 13 2.88 20.87 -0.08
N ILE A 14 4.17 20.55 -0.21
CA ILE A 14 4.94 19.86 0.83
C ILE A 14 5.32 20.90 1.90
N SER A 15 4.31 21.42 2.58
CA SER A 15 4.50 21.82 3.96
C SER A 15 4.79 20.53 4.72
N GLY A 16 5.94 20.48 5.39
CA GLY A 16 6.29 19.40 6.30
C GLY A 16 5.26 19.16 7.42
N ASP A 17 4.09 19.79 7.44
CA ASP A 17 3.05 19.57 8.45
C ASP A 17 1.96 18.55 8.02
N ASP A 18 1.92 18.12 6.75
CA ASP A 18 0.87 17.19 6.31
C ASP A 18 1.17 15.74 6.71
N SER A 19 0.60 15.35 7.86
CA SER A 19 0.61 13.97 8.38
C SER A 19 0.17 12.91 7.36
N PHE A 20 -0.76 13.23 6.45
CA PHE A 20 -1.17 12.30 5.39
C PHE A 20 -0.04 12.08 4.40
N ALA A 21 0.52 13.15 3.84
CA ALA A 21 1.57 13.07 2.83
C ALA A 21 2.82 12.33 3.35
N ARG A 22 3.22 12.58 4.60
CA ARG A 22 4.34 11.88 5.26
C ARG A 22 4.07 10.37 5.39
N LEU A 23 2.90 9.99 5.90
CA LEU A 23 2.56 8.57 6.07
C LEU A 23 2.40 7.88 4.71
N TYR A 24 1.76 8.54 3.74
CA TYR A 24 1.59 8.03 2.39
C TYR A 24 2.95 7.80 1.70
N GLY A 25 3.90 8.73 1.82
CA GLY A 25 5.26 8.54 1.29
C GLY A 25 5.96 7.34 1.90
N ALA A 26 5.87 7.16 3.22
CA ALA A 26 6.42 5.97 3.89
C ALA A 26 5.75 4.66 3.45
N PHE A 27 4.47 4.70 3.09
CA PHE A 27 3.74 3.57 2.52
C PHE A 27 4.28 3.19 1.14
N GLU A 28 4.45 4.18 0.26
CA GLU A 28 4.99 3.96 -1.09
C GLU A 28 6.37 3.31 -1.03
N THR A 29 7.29 3.85 -0.23
CA THR A 29 8.64 3.27 -0.07
C THR A 29 8.60 1.82 0.44
N GLN A 30 7.69 1.52 1.37
CA GLN A 30 7.53 0.14 1.88
C GLN A 30 6.96 -0.81 0.84
N ILE A 31 6.01 -0.36 0.01
CA ILE A 31 5.45 -1.14 -1.09
C ILE A 31 6.55 -1.42 -2.13
N GLU A 32 7.31 -0.40 -2.53
CA GLU A 32 8.44 -0.53 -3.46
C GLU A 32 9.48 -1.51 -2.93
N THR A 33 9.91 -1.36 -1.68
CA THR A 33 10.86 -2.28 -1.04
C THR A 33 10.33 -3.72 -1.01
N ALA A 34 9.04 -3.91 -0.74
CA ALA A 34 8.43 -5.23 -0.72
C ALA A 34 8.35 -5.87 -2.12
N LEU A 35 8.09 -5.06 -3.16
CA LEU A 35 8.10 -5.50 -4.55
C LEU A 35 9.51 -5.88 -5.01
N GLU A 36 10.52 -5.08 -4.67
CA GLU A 36 11.92 -5.38 -4.98
C GLU A 36 12.36 -6.69 -4.31
N LYS A 37 12.04 -6.87 -3.02
CA LYS A 37 12.33 -8.13 -2.31
C LYS A 37 11.59 -9.31 -2.94
N ALA A 38 10.34 -9.14 -3.34
CA ALA A 38 9.59 -10.18 -4.03
C ALA A 38 10.24 -10.55 -5.37
N GLU A 39 10.69 -9.56 -6.14
CA GLU A 39 11.41 -9.77 -7.39
C GLU A 39 12.73 -10.54 -7.16
N ILE A 40 13.51 -10.16 -6.14
CA ILE A 40 14.73 -10.88 -5.74
C ILE A 40 14.39 -12.34 -5.42
N VAL A 41 13.38 -12.58 -4.57
CA VAL A 41 12.93 -13.94 -4.22
C VAL A 41 12.51 -14.75 -5.45
N THR A 42 11.88 -14.13 -6.45
CA THR A 42 11.49 -14.83 -7.69
C THR A 42 12.67 -15.18 -8.60
N LYS A 43 13.73 -14.38 -8.58
CA LYS A 43 14.95 -14.61 -9.38
C LYS A 43 16.00 -15.45 -8.65
N GLU A 44 15.86 -15.60 -7.33
CA GLU A 44 16.78 -16.32 -6.47
C GLU A 44 16.84 -17.82 -6.82
N LYS A 45 18.06 -18.33 -7.01
CA LYS A 45 18.31 -19.75 -7.31
C LYS A 45 18.50 -20.56 -6.03
N ASN A 46 18.91 -19.91 -4.93
CA ASN A 46 19.04 -20.55 -3.63
C ASN A 46 17.72 -20.59 -2.87
N ARG A 47 17.11 -21.78 -2.82
CA ARG A 47 15.86 -22.01 -2.09
C ARG A 47 15.92 -21.63 -0.61
N ALA A 48 17.06 -21.80 0.06
CA ALA A 48 17.20 -21.44 1.47
C ALA A 48 17.12 -19.91 1.65
N SER A 49 17.86 -19.15 0.86
CA SER A 49 17.82 -17.68 0.85
C SER A 49 16.42 -17.14 0.50
N ALA A 50 15.75 -17.75 -0.48
CA ALA A 50 14.38 -17.39 -0.82
C ALA A 50 13.39 -17.66 0.33
N ILE A 51 13.55 -18.76 1.07
CA ILE A 51 12.70 -19.09 2.23
C ILE A 51 12.92 -18.10 3.38
N GLU A 52 14.14 -17.61 3.57
CA GLU A 52 14.50 -16.64 4.61
C GLU A 52 13.88 -15.25 4.35
N MET A 53 13.85 -14.81 3.09
CA MET A 53 13.31 -13.49 2.72
C MET A 53 11.77 -13.42 2.68
N LYS A 54 11.08 -14.52 2.33
CA LYS A 54 9.60 -14.55 2.25
C LYS A 54 8.87 -14.09 3.53
N PRO A 55 9.27 -14.50 4.74
CA PRO A 55 8.73 -13.97 6.00
C PRO A 55 8.80 -12.45 6.11
N GLU A 56 9.86 -11.82 5.62
CA GLU A 56 9.98 -10.36 5.67
C GLU A 56 8.97 -9.65 4.77
N ILE A 57 8.71 -10.20 3.58
CA ILE A 57 7.70 -9.70 2.66
C ILE A 57 6.32 -9.81 3.32
N ARG A 58 6.01 -10.95 3.95
CA ARG A 58 4.76 -11.16 4.70
C ARG A 58 4.59 -10.17 5.85
N ARG A 59 5.65 -9.92 6.63
CA ARG A 59 5.62 -8.93 7.74
C ARG A 59 5.33 -7.53 7.22
N THR A 60 5.96 -7.15 6.11
CA THR A 60 5.75 -5.83 5.50
C THR A 60 4.33 -5.69 4.97
N LYS A 61 3.81 -6.72 4.28
CA LYS A 61 2.42 -6.75 3.78
C LYS A 61 1.39 -6.64 4.91
N ALA A 62 1.59 -7.36 6.02
CA ALA A 62 0.72 -7.29 7.20
C ALA A 62 0.73 -5.89 7.84
N ARG A 63 1.93 -5.32 8.09
CA ARG A 63 2.07 -3.97 8.65
C ARG A 63 1.40 -2.92 7.77
N LEU A 64 1.58 -3.01 6.45
CA LEU A 64 0.93 -2.10 5.51
C LEU A 64 -0.59 -2.21 5.61
N SER A 65 -1.13 -3.41 5.65
CA SER A 65 -2.58 -3.66 5.76
C SER A 65 -3.17 -3.10 7.06
N GLU A 66 -2.47 -3.25 8.19
CA GLU A 66 -2.89 -2.74 9.50
C GLU A 66 -2.89 -1.21 9.58
N GLU A 67 -2.01 -0.54 8.85
CA GLU A 67 -1.90 0.92 8.86
C GLU A 67 -2.85 1.60 7.82
N VAL A 68 -3.44 0.85 6.87
CA VAL A 68 -4.40 1.40 5.89
C VAL A 68 -5.56 2.14 6.54
N PRO A 69 -6.24 1.61 7.59
CA PRO A 69 -7.35 2.33 8.26
C PRO A 69 -6.93 3.68 8.83
N LYS A 70 -5.69 3.82 9.28
CA LYS A 70 -5.16 5.11 9.78
C LYS A 70 -5.00 6.10 8.63
N LEU A 71 -4.47 5.64 7.50
CA LEU A 71 -4.33 6.46 6.31
C LEU A 71 -5.70 6.87 5.71
N GLN A 72 -6.71 5.98 5.78
CA GLN A 72 -8.11 6.29 5.43
C GLN A 72 -8.68 7.43 6.28
N ARG A 73 -8.46 7.41 7.60
CA ARG A 73 -8.89 8.48 8.50
C ARG A 73 -8.23 9.82 8.16
N LEU A 74 -6.94 9.80 7.79
CA LEU A 74 -6.23 11.00 7.36
C LEU A 74 -6.69 11.50 5.98
N ALA A 75 -7.05 10.60 5.07
CA ALA A 75 -7.53 10.93 3.72
C ALA A 75 -8.88 11.64 3.71
N ILE A 76 -9.76 11.36 4.68
CA ILE A 76 -11.05 12.04 4.80
C ILE A 76 -10.98 13.34 5.62
N LYS A 77 -9.88 13.55 6.35
CA LYS A 77 -9.69 14.73 7.20
C LYS A 77 -9.43 15.95 6.32
N ARG A 78 -10.41 16.86 6.27
CA ARG A 78 -10.26 18.13 5.58
C ARG A 78 -9.38 19.07 6.42
N LEU A 79 -8.22 19.42 5.89
CA LEU A 79 -7.32 20.43 6.47
C LEU A 79 -7.58 21.80 5.84
N LYS A 80 -7.29 22.87 6.57
CA LYS A 80 -7.32 24.23 6.00
C LYS A 80 -6.27 24.33 4.90
N GLY A 81 -6.66 24.85 3.73
CA GLY A 81 -5.78 24.93 2.56
C GLY A 81 -5.85 23.73 1.62
N LEU A 82 -6.60 22.66 1.95
CA LEU A 82 -6.82 21.54 1.04
C LEU A 82 -8.06 21.75 0.17
N THR A 83 -7.89 21.65 -1.14
CA THR A 83 -8.99 21.71 -2.11
C THR A 83 -9.86 20.45 -2.06
N THR A 84 -11.07 20.55 -2.59
CA THR A 84 -11.97 19.38 -2.73
C THR A 84 -11.39 18.33 -3.68
N GLU A 85 -10.67 18.77 -4.71
CA GLU A 85 -10.00 17.91 -5.68
C GLU A 85 -8.85 17.14 -5.04
N GLU A 86 -7.98 17.81 -4.28
CA GLU A 86 -6.91 17.13 -3.55
C GLU A 86 -7.45 16.15 -2.51
N LEU A 87 -8.54 16.49 -1.81
CA LEU A 87 -9.18 15.59 -0.86
C LEU A 87 -9.76 14.34 -1.57
N ALA A 88 -10.36 14.50 -2.75
CA ALA A 88 -10.85 13.38 -3.56
C ALA A 88 -9.68 12.50 -4.02
N ALA A 89 -8.61 13.10 -4.55
CA ALA A 89 -7.41 12.38 -4.98
C ALA A 89 -6.80 11.56 -3.83
N ARG A 90 -6.72 12.11 -2.61
CA ARG A 90 -6.24 11.37 -1.43
C ARG A 90 -7.09 10.14 -1.13
N LYS A 91 -8.41 10.26 -1.23
CA LYS A 91 -9.33 9.14 -1.01
C LYS A 91 -9.11 8.06 -2.06
N ASP A 92 -9.01 8.45 -3.33
CA ASP A 92 -8.81 7.51 -4.44
C ASP A 92 -7.48 6.75 -4.31
N LEU A 93 -6.40 7.45 -3.92
CA LEU A 93 -5.11 6.82 -3.64
C LEU A 93 -5.23 5.76 -2.54
N VAL A 94 -5.92 6.07 -1.45
CA VAL A 94 -6.08 5.12 -0.34
C VAL A 94 -7.02 3.97 -0.69
N LEU A 95 -8.05 4.19 -1.51
CA LEU A 95 -8.93 3.13 -2.00
C LEU A 95 -8.18 2.10 -2.87
N ALA A 96 -7.14 2.52 -3.58
CA ALA A 96 -6.30 1.62 -4.38
C ALA A 96 -5.29 0.81 -3.54
N LEU A 97 -4.93 1.26 -2.32
CA LEU A 97 -3.87 0.64 -1.53
C LEU A 97 -4.11 -0.83 -1.15
N PRO A 98 -5.30 -1.27 -0.68
CA PRO A 98 -5.54 -2.68 -0.37
C PRO A 98 -5.25 -3.60 -1.57
N ALA A 99 -5.70 -3.22 -2.76
CA ALA A 99 -5.46 -4.00 -3.98
C ALA A 99 -3.97 -4.05 -4.34
N ARG A 100 -3.26 -2.92 -4.20
CA ARG A 100 -1.80 -2.86 -4.42
C ARG A 100 -1.04 -3.74 -3.43
N ILE A 101 -1.39 -3.69 -2.14
CA ILE A 101 -0.77 -4.52 -1.10
C ILE A 101 -1.02 -6.01 -1.37
N GLU A 102 -2.24 -6.38 -1.77
CA GLU A 102 -2.58 -7.76 -2.11
C GLU A 102 -1.84 -8.30 -3.34
N SER A 103 -1.50 -7.43 -4.30
CA SER A 103 -0.74 -7.83 -5.49
C SER A 103 0.74 -8.15 -5.22
N ILE A 104 1.27 -7.82 -4.05
CA ILE A 104 2.67 -8.12 -3.69
C ILE A 104 2.84 -9.64 -3.55
N PRO A 105 3.77 -10.27 -4.32
CA PRO A 105 4.04 -11.69 -4.21
C PRO A 105 4.81 -11.99 -2.92
N ASP A 106 4.14 -12.51 -1.91
CA ASP A 106 4.72 -12.85 -0.60
C ASP A 106 5.07 -14.34 -0.44
N GLY A 107 4.86 -15.11 -1.50
CA GLY A 107 5.13 -16.55 -1.55
C GLY A 107 4.18 -17.38 -0.68
N THR A 108 3.13 -16.79 -0.12
CA THR A 108 1.97 -17.57 0.32
C THR A 108 1.22 -17.99 -0.93
N ALA A 109 1.14 -19.30 -1.20
CA ALA A 109 0.08 -19.77 -2.07
C ALA A 109 -1.20 -19.24 -1.44
N GLY A 110 -2.04 -18.55 -2.22
CA GLY A 110 -3.38 -18.18 -1.80
C GLY A 110 -4.13 -19.46 -1.47
N GLY A 111 -3.96 -19.95 -0.23
CA GLY A 111 -4.84 -20.93 0.35
C GLY A 111 -6.24 -20.32 0.28
N PRO A 112 -7.27 -21.13 -0.04
CA PRO A 112 -8.60 -20.63 -0.29
C PRO A 112 -8.97 -19.66 0.83
N LYS A 113 -9.26 -18.41 0.46
CA LYS A 113 -9.96 -17.49 1.36
C LYS A 113 -11.19 -18.28 1.77
N SER A 114 -11.24 -18.72 3.03
CA SER A 114 -12.46 -19.23 3.60
C SER A 114 -13.43 -18.06 3.55
N THR A 115 -14.23 -18.02 2.49
CA THR A 115 -15.47 -17.28 2.44
C THR A 115 -16.28 -17.82 3.60
N THR A 116 -16.09 -17.24 4.78
CA THR A 116 -17.01 -17.39 5.89
C THR A 116 -18.22 -16.58 5.48
N SER A 117 -19.07 -17.28 4.76
CA SER A 117 -20.48 -17.06 4.48
C SER A 117 -21.10 -16.04 5.42
N TYR A 118 -21.30 -14.81 4.96
CA TYR A 118 -22.38 -13.99 5.48
C TYR A 118 -23.68 -14.51 4.85
N PHE A 119 -24.18 -15.60 5.40
CA PHE A 119 -25.57 -16.01 5.21
C PHE A 119 -26.25 -15.87 6.56
N CYS A 120 -27.02 -14.80 6.71
CA CYS A 120 -28.30 -14.75 7.39
C CYS A 120 -28.98 -13.45 6.93
N ILE A 121 -29.82 -13.63 5.92
CA ILE A 121 -30.77 -12.66 5.39
C ILE A 121 -32.10 -12.97 6.09
N ASN A 122 -32.78 -11.92 6.55
CA ASN A 122 -34.12 -11.84 7.17
C ASN A 122 -34.33 -12.43 8.56
#